data_AF-A0AAU8CHE3-F1
#
_entry.id   AF-A0AAU8CHE3-F1
#
_cell.length_a   1.000
_cell.length_b   1.000
_cell.length_c   1.000
_cell.angle_alpha   90.00
_cell.angle_beta   90.00
_cell.angle_gamma   90.00
#
_symmetry.space_group_name_H-M   'P 1'
#
loop_
_entity.id
_entity.type
_entity.pdbx_description
1 polymer ?
#
loop_
_entity_poly.entity_id
_entity_poly.type
_entity_poly.pdbx_seq_one_letter_code
_entity_poly.pdbx_strand_id
1 'polypeptide(L)'
;MVEKSDRSPDHHVERRGGRVAVTVGDEELLLSREDAAELRDSLDDALTAREAFVNTVGVHRADGSYVVERRGADSAGNRKVFDSFDALARLCQRLPAEFTADDLSTTGLTAGRRHMVLWHLVEHPEFDVSLANRQPLTAEKTATEVVEP
;
A
#
# COMPACT_ATOMS: atom_id res chain seq x y z
N MET A 1 -26.49 -15.03 -7.39
CA MET A 1 -25.32 -15.83 -6.98
C MET A 1 -24.27 -15.61 -8.05
N VAL A 2 -23.39 -14.63 -7.85
CA VAL A 2 -22.31 -14.32 -8.78
C VAL A 2 -21.06 -14.92 -8.18
N GLU A 3 -20.55 -15.99 -8.79
CA GLU A 3 -19.23 -16.51 -8.48
C GLU A 3 -18.21 -15.41 -8.79
N LYS A 4 -17.55 -14.91 -7.75
CA LYS A 4 -16.31 -14.17 -7.92
C LYS A 4 -15.26 -15.19 -8.32
N SER A 5 -14.95 -15.28 -9.61
CA SER A 5 -13.76 -15.96 -10.08
C SER A 5 -12.54 -15.16 -9.62
N ASP A 6 -12.05 -15.47 -8.42
CA ASP A 6 -10.76 -15.04 -7.87
C ASP A 6 -9.61 -15.80 -8.57
N ARG A 7 -9.69 -15.95 -9.89
CA ARG A 7 -8.63 -16.62 -10.63
C ARG A 7 -7.56 -15.57 -10.92
N SER A 8 -6.65 -15.37 -9.96
CA SER A 8 -5.31 -14.89 -10.29
C SER A 8 -4.87 -15.64 -11.55
N PRO A 9 -4.40 -14.96 -12.60
CA PRO A 9 -3.95 -15.64 -13.79
C PRO A 9 -2.94 -16.71 -13.36
N ASP A 10 -3.05 -17.92 -13.90
CA ASP A 10 -2.05 -18.95 -13.65
C ASP A 10 -0.72 -18.40 -14.20
N HIS A 11 0.15 -17.93 -13.31
CA HIS A 11 1.48 -17.46 -13.64
C HIS A 11 2.46 -18.57 -13.29
N HIS A 12 3.31 -18.97 -14.24
CA HIS A 12 4.32 -19.99 -13.99
C HIS A 12 5.66 -19.54 -14.54
N VAL A 13 6.73 -19.80 -13.77
CA VAL A 13 8.10 -19.50 -14.18
C VAL A 13 8.95 -20.73 -13.99
N GLU A 14 9.61 -21.17 -15.06
CA GLU A 14 10.56 -22.28 -14.99
C GLU A 14 11.82 -22.00 -15.81
N ARG A 15 12.92 -22.64 -15.40
CA ARG A 15 14.14 -22.64 -16.20
C ARG A 15 14.05 -23.76 -17.23
N ARG A 16 14.16 -23.40 -18.52
CA ARG A 16 14.30 -24.36 -19.62
C ARG A 16 15.69 -24.22 -20.24
N GLY A 17 16.62 -25.03 -19.74
CA GLY A 17 18.03 -24.98 -20.14
C GLY A 17 18.68 -23.63 -19.84
N GLY A 18 19.14 -22.94 -20.89
CA GLY A 18 19.77 -21.61 -20.78
C GLY A 18 18.78 -20.44 -20.68
N ARG A 19 17.48 -20.68 -20.82
CA ARG A 19 16.43 -19.66 -20.93
C ARG A 19 15.43 -19.73 -19.76
N VAL A 20 14.63 -18.68 -19.62
CA VAL A 20 13.55 -18.59 -18.63
C VAL A 20 12.22 -18.62 -19.39
N ALA A 21 11.38 -19.60 -19.12
CA ALA A 21 10.01 -19.62 -19.63
C ALA A 21 9.10 -18.95 -18.60
N VAL A 22 8.39 -17.90 -19.03
CA VAL A 22 7.40 -17.19 -18.23
C VAL A 22 6.05 -17.38 -18.88
N THR A 23 5.10 -17.97 -18.16
CA THR A 23 3.73 -18.18 -18.62
C THR A 23 2.82 -17.22 -17.87
N VAL A 24 1.99 -16.47 -18.59
CA VAL A 24 0.96 -15.58 -18.03
C VAL A 24 -0.34 -15.88 -18.76
N GLY A 25 -1.28 -16.55 -18.08
CA GLY A 25 -2.47 -17.07 -18.75
C GLY A 25 -2.08 -18.16 -19.76
N ASP A 26 -2.51 -18.02 -21.02
CA ASP A 26 -2.21 -18.96 -22.10
C ASP A 26 -0.97 -18.58 -22.92
N GLU A 27 -0.31 -17.46 -22.59
CA GLU A 27 0.87 -16.97 -23.30
C GLU A 27 2.16 -17.43 -22.63
N GLU A 28 3.09 -17.97 -23.41
CA GLU A 28 4.42 -18.33 -22.95
C GLU A 28 5.48 -17.46 -23.64
N LEU A 29 6.31 -16.81 -22.82
CA LEU A 29 7.44 -16.00 -23.24
C LEU A 29 8.74 -16.72 -22.86
N LEU A 30 9.58 -17.00 -23.85
CA LEU A 30 10.87 -17.65 -23.66
C LEU A 30 12.01 -16.62 -23.68
N LEU A 31 12.40 -16.16 -22.51
CA LEU A 31 13.37 -15.10 -22.32
C LEU A 31 14.81 -15.62 -22.28
N SER A 32 15.76 -14.85 -22.80
CA SER A 32 17.15 -15.02 -22.42
C SER A 32 17.33 -14.68 -20.93
N ARG A 33 18.50 -15.01 -20.34
CA ARG A 33 18.76 -14.60 -18.96
C ARG A 33 18.89 -13.09 -18.80
N GLU A 34 19.38 -12.42 -19.83
CA GLU A 34 19.55 -10.97 -19.85
C GLU A 34 18.19 -10.29 -19.91
N ASP A 35 17.32 -10.70 -20.84
CA ASP A 35 15.95 -10.16 -20.95
C ASP A 35 15.12 -10.45 -19.68
N ALA A 36 15.30 -11.63 -19.07
CA ALA A 36 14.61 -11.96 -17.82
C ALA A 36 15.07 -11.07 -16.64
N ALA A 37 16.34 -10.65 -16.62
CA ALA A 37 16.84 -9.71 -15.63
C ALA A 37 16.29 -8.30 -15.88
N GLU A 38 16.30 -7.84 -17.12
CA GLU A 38 15.76 -6.53 -17.52
C GLU A 38 14.25 -6.43 -17.24
N LEU A 39 13.49 -7.50 -17.52
CA LEU A 39 12.07 -7.58 -17.19
C LEU A 39 11.85 -7.48 -15.69
N ARG A 40 12.63 -8.19 -14.87
CA ARG A 40 12.54 -8.12 -13.41
C ARG A 40 12.80 -6.70 -12.92
N ASP A 41 13.84 -6.05 -13.42
CA ASP A 41 14.21 -4.70 -12.99
C ASP A 41 13.12 -3.69 -13.42
N SER A 42 12.57 -3.83 -14.63
CA SER A 42 11.44 -3.02 -15.10
C SER A 42 10.17 -3.23 -14.28
N LEU A 43 9.89 -4.47 -13.85
CA LEU A 43 8.78 -4.79 -12.96
C LEU A 43 8.99 -4.22 -11.55
N ASP A 44 10.20 -4.30 -11.01
CA ASP A 44 10.54 -3.72 -9.70
C ASP A 44 10.32 -2.21 -9.70
N ASP A 45 10.80 -1.53 -10.75
CA ASP A 45 10.61 -0.10 -10.95
C ASP A 45 9.12 0.25 -11.13
N ALA A 46 8.38 -0.51 -11.94
CA ALA A 46 6.96 -0.24 -12.19
C ALA A 46 6.07 -0.50 -10.96
N LEU A 47 6.41 -1.50 -10.14
CA LEU A 47 5.68 -1.83 -8.91
C LEU A 47 6.10 -0.92 -7.74
N THR A 48 7.28 -0.32 -7.80
CA THR A 48 7.77 0.59 -6.76
C THR A 48 7.32 2.02 -7.03
N ALA A 49 6.23 2.43 -6.39
CA ALA A 49 5.75 3.81 -6.42
C ALA A 49 6.06 4.52 -5.10
N ARG A 50 6.67 5.71 -5.17
CA ARG A 50 6.93 6.57 -4.01
C ARG A 50 6.17 7.89 -4.16
N GLU A 51 5.29 8.18 -3.22
CA GLU A 51 4.50 9.41 -3.21
C GLU A 51 4.76 10.21 -1.94
N ALA A 52 5.14 11.49 -2.10
CA ALA A 52 5.53 12.33 -0.99
C ALA A 52 4.44 13.37 -0.67
N PHE A 53 3.91 13.28 0.54
CA PHE A 53 2.91 14.19 1.10
C PHE A 53 3.57 15.28 1.96
N VAL A 54 2.78 16.10 2.65
CA VAL A 54 3.32 17.22 3.45
C VAL A 54 4.14 16.70 4.63
N ASN A 55 3.62 15.75 5.41
CA ASN A 55 4.25 15.19 6.60
C ASN A 55 4.78 13.78 6.37
N THR A 56 4.26 13.07 5.37
CA THR A 56 4.53 11.64 5.18
C THR A 56 4.99 11.31 3.77
N VAL A 57 5.49 10.09 3.59
CA VAL A 57 5.78 9.48 2.29
C VAL A 57 5.19 8.08 2.27
N GLY A 58 4.39 7.79 1.24
CA GLY A 58 3.89 6.47 0.91
C GLY A 58 4.85 5.76 -0.05
N VAL A 59 5.09 4.46 0.16
CA VAL A 59 5.90 3.63 -0.75
C VAL A 59 5.21 2.30 -0.98
N HIS A 60 4.78 2.07 -2.23
CA HIS A 60 4.51 0.72 -2.72
C HIS A 60 5.85 0.05 -3.00
N ARG A 61 6.05 -1.16 -2.50
CA ARG A 61 7.24 -1.97 -2.79
C ARG A 61 6.87 -3.11 -3.73
N ALA A 62 7.86 -3.59 -4.48
CA ALA A 62 7.70 -4.74 -5.38
C ALA A 62 7.25 -6.04 -4.67
N ASP A 63 7.49 -6.18 -3.36
CA ASP A 63 7.00 -7.31 -2.55
C ASP A 63 5.51 -7.20 -2.18
N GLY A 64 4.81 -6.15 -2.63
CA GLY A 64 3.41 -5.87 -2.34
C GLY A 64 3.18 -5.12 -1.02
N SER A 65 4.23 -4.96 -0.19
CA SER A 65 4.11 -4.22 1.06
C SER A 65 3.98 -2.72 0.83
N TYR A 66 3.31 -2.05 1.78
CA TYR A 66 3.14 -0.60 1.76
C TYR A 66 3.82 0.04 2.96
N VAL A 67 4.62 1.07 2.70
CA VAL A 67 5.39 1.77 3.74
C VAL A 67 4.88 3.17 3.91
N VAL A 68 4.64 3.54 5.17
CA VAL A 68 4.45 4.93 5.57
C VAL A 68 5.72 5.39 6.29
N GLU A 69 6.32 6.45 5.77
CA GLU A 69 7.52 7.09 6.33
C GLU A 69 7.19 8.53 6.75
N ARG A 70 7.88 9.04 7.77
CA ARG A 70 7.88 10.49 8.03
C ARG A 70 8.74 11.19 6.98
N ARG A 71 8.23 12.28 6.40
CA ARG A 71 9.01 13.12 5.48
C ARG A 71 10.19 13.78 6.21
N GLY A 72 11.37 13.73 5.60
CA GLY A 72 12.59 14.39 6.10
C GLY A 72 13.30 13.69 7.26
N ALA A 73 13.00 12.40 7.51
CA ALA A 73 13.64 11.63 8.57
C ALA A 73 14.22 10.30 8.04
N ASP A 74 15.53 10.24 7.79
CA ASP A 74 16.21 9.10 7.15
C ASP A 74 16.44 7.87 8.05
N SER A 75 16.16 7.94 9.35
CA SER A 75 16.40 6.79 10.25
C SER A 75 15.33 5.70 10.13
N ALA A 76 15.76 4.43 10.06
CA ALA A 76 14.90 3.25 9.92
C ALA A 76 13.79 3.12 11.00
N GLY A 77 13.94 3.77 12.16
CA GLY A 77 12.93 3.83 13.21
C GLY A 77 11.67 4.64 12.87
N ASN A 78 11.69 5.45 11.81
CA ASN A 78 10.63 6.41 11.46
C ASN A 78 9.66 5.93 10.36
N ARG A 79 9.59 4.61 10.15
CA ARG A 79 8.66 4.02 9.18
C ARG A 79 7.76 2.95 9.81
N LYS A 80 6.63 2.73 9.17
CA LYS A 80 5.70 1.63 9.42
C LYS A 80 5.50 0.88 8.11
N VAL A 81 5.71 -0.43 8.14
CA VAL A 81 5.40 -1.34 7.04
C VAL A 81 4.06 -2.03 7.34
N PHE A 82 3.20 -2.04 6.32
CA PHE A 82 1.97 -2.81 6.23
C PHE A 82 2.16 -3.92 5.21
N ASP A 83 1.46 -5.05 5.39
CA ASP A 83 1.56 -6.19 4.48
C ASP A 83 1.11 -5.82 3.05
N SER A 84 0.21 -4.85 2.93
CA SER A 84 -0.20 -4.24 1.66
C SER A 84 -0.85 -2.88 1.88
N PHE A 85 -1.13 -2.15 0.79
CA PHE A 85 -1.93 -0.93 0.83
C PHE A 85 -3.36 -1.23 1.32
N ASP A 86 -3.97 -2.33 0.87
CA ASP A 86 -5.27 -2.80 1.37
C ASP A 86 -5.29 -3.05 2.87
N ALA A 87 -4.19 -3.50 3.46
CA ALA A 87 -4.11 -3.69 4.91
C ALA A 87 -4.24 -2.34 5.66
N LEU A 88 -3.65 -1.27 5.12
CA LEU A 88 -3.84 0.08 5.62
C LEU A 88 -5.27 0.60 5.37
N ALA A 89 -5.84 0.34 4.19
CA ALA A 89 -7.22 0.72 3.89
C ALA A 89 -8.24 0.05 4.82
N ARG A 90 -8.10 -1.26 5.07
CA ARG A 90 -8.92 -2.01 6.04
C ARG A 90 -8.72 -1.54 7.47
N LEU A 91 -7.51 -1.11 7.82
CA LEU A 91 -7.26 -0.45 9.10
C LEU A 91 -8.07 0.84 9.19
N CYS A 92 -8.00 1.71 8.17
CA CYS A 92 -8.77 2.95 8.12
C CYS A 92 -10.28 2.68 8.24
N GLN A 93 -10.81 1.74 7.45
CA GLN A 93 -12.24 1.38 7.46
C GLN A 93 -12.76 0.96 8.84
N ARG A 94 -11.95 0.28 9.66
CA ARG A 94 -12.35 -0.15 11.01
C ARG A 94 -12.30 0.94 12.08
N LEU A 95 -11.62 2.06 11.81
CA LEU A 95 -11.59 3.18 12.75
C LEU A 95 -13.00 3.79 12.91
N PRO A 96 -13.29 4.46 14.03
CA PRO A 96 -14.52 5.22 14.16
C PRO A 96 -14.63 6.34 13.12
N ALA A 97 -15.80 6.96 13.00
CA ALA A 97 -16.02 8.09 12.09
C ALA A 97 -15.11 9.27 12.41
N GLU A 98 -14.91 9.57 13.70
CA GLU A 98 -13.90 10.51 14.20
C GLU A 98 -12.88 9.73 15.04
N PHE A 99 -11.59 9.91 14.78
CA PHE A 99 -10.55 9.14 15.44
C PHE A 99 -9.27 9.95 15.67
N THR A 100 -8.52 9.52 16.67
CA THR A 100 -7.25 10.11 17.07
C THR A 100 -6.10 9.13 16.87
N ALA A 101 -4.89 9.57 17.19
CA ALA A 101 -3.75 8.68 17.25
C ALA A 101 -3.94 7.55 18.29
N ASP A 102 -4.84 7.69 19.27
CA ASP A 102 -5.03 6.65 20.27
C ASP A 102 -5.78 5.43 19.73
N ASP A 103 -6.77 5.64 18.86
CA ASP A 103 -7.56 4.59 18.21
C ASP A 103 -6.71 3.65 17.32
N LEU A 104 -5.56 4.15 16.85
CA LEU A 104 -4.55 3.40 16.11
C LEU A 104 -3.68 2.48 16.99
N SER A 105 -3.83 2.51 18.32
CA SER A 105 -3.06 1.65 19.23
C SER A 105 -3.44 0.16 19.11
N THR A 106 -4.72 -0.11 18.84
CA THR A 106 -5.29 -1.46 18.70
C THR A 106 -4.64 -2.28 17.57
N THR A 107 -3.87 -1.62 16.69
CA THR A 107 -3.23 -2.24 15.51
C THR A 107 -1.73 -2.49 15.69
N GLY A 108 -1.24 -2.48 16.94
CA GLY A 108 0.17 -2.75 17.25
C GLY A 108 1.14 -1.62 16.87
N LEU A 109 0.64 -0.40 16.70
CA LEU A 109 1.46 0.78 16.41
C LEU A 109 2.02 1.39 17.70
N THR A 110 3.33 1.63 17.74
CA THR A 110 3.94 2.39 18.84
C THR A 110 3.52 3.87 18.79
N ALA A 111 3.59 4.57 19.93
CA ALA A 111 3.07 5.93 20.10
C ALA A 111 3.45 6.93 18.99
N GLY A 112 4.72 6.96 18.59
CA GLY A 112 5.21 7.85 17.52
C GLY A 112 4.72 7.49 16.11
N ARG A 113 4.46 6.21 15.84
CA ARG A 113 3.96 5.73 14.55
C ARG A 113 2.48 6.00 14.35
N ARG A 114 1.70 6.06 15.44
CA ARG A 114 0.26 6.36 15.38
C ARG A 114 0.00 7.73 14.75
N HIS A 115 0.71 8.77 15.19
CA HIS A 115 0.56 10.12 14.63
C HIS A 115 0.99 10.20 13.17
N MET A 116 2.05 9.48 12.80
CA MET A 116 2.52 9.42 11.42
C MET A 116 1.49 8.76 10.50
N VAL A 117 0.92 7.63 10.93
CA VAL A 117 -0.13 6.94 10.16
C VAL A 117 -1.39 7.79 10.09
N LEU A 118 -1.79 8.49 11.16
CA LEU A 118 -2.92 9.41 11.11
C LEU A 118 -2.70 10.53 10.08
N TRP A 119 -1.54 11.20 10.11
CA TRP A 119 -1.21 12.20 9.09
C TRP A 119 -1.27 11.63 7.68
N HIS A 120 -0.75 10.41 7.49
CA HIS A 120 -0.80 9.77 6.20
C HIS A 120 -2.23 9.53 5.71
N LEU A 121 -3.12 9.05 6.59
CA LEU A 121 -4.54 8.85 6.23
C LEU A 121 -5.22 10.17 5.83
N VAL A 122 -4.91 11.27 6.51
CA VAL A 122 -5.44 12.61 6.21
C VAL A 122 -4.88 13.19 4.90
N GLU A 123 -3.62 12.88 4.57
CA GLU A 123 -2.92 13.45 3.42
C GLU A 123 -3.17 12.71 2.11
N HIS A 124 -3.47 11.42 2.19
CA HIS A 124 -3.47 10.53 1.04
C HIS A 124 -4.85 10.53 0.36
N PRO A 125 -4.94 10.87 -0.93
CA PRO A 125 -6.21 11.14 -1.62
C PRO A 125 -7.13 9.92 -1.76
N GLU A 126 -6.60 8.70 -1.67
CA GLU A 126 -7.42 7.47 -1.69
C GLU A 126 -8.13 7.17 -0.37
N PHE A 127 -7.88 7.95 0.70
CA PHE A 127 -8.66 7.86 1.93
C PHE A 127 -9.59 9.06 2.04
N ASP A 128 -10.90 8.79 2.16
CA ASP A 128 -11.93 9.77 2.47
C ASP A 128 -11.83 10.22 3.94
N VAL A 129 -10.71 10.85 4.30
CA VAL A 129 -10.37 11.28 5.65
C VAL A 129 -9.86 12.72 5.64
N SER A 130 -10.50 13.58 6.42
CA SER A 130 -10.10 14.98 6.60
C SER A 130 -9.56 15.25 8.00
N LEU A 131 -8.81 16.35 8.13
CA LEU A 131 -8.32 16.83 9.41
C LEU A 131 -9.41 17.63 10.14
N ALA A 132 -10.02 17.03 11.16
CA ALA A 132 -11.02 17.71 11.99
C ALA A 132 -10.37 18.69 12.98
N ASN A 133 -9.26 18.30 13.62
CA ASN A 133 -8.55 19.15 14.56
C ASN A 133 -7.04 18.84 14.59
N ARG A 134 -6.22 19.87 14.82
CA ARG A 134 -4.76 19.73 14.95
C ARG A 134 -4.32 19.39 16.38
N GLN A 135 -5.06 19.83 17.40
CA GLN A 135 -4.67 19.66 18.81
C GLN A 135 -5.92 19.43 19.70
N PRO A 136 -6.18 18.19 20.15
CA PRO A 136 -5.45 16.97 19.80
C PRO A 136 -5.59 16.63 18.30
N LEU A 137 -4.60 15.93 17.75
CA LEU A 137 -4.61 15.51 16.34
C LEU A 137 -5.75 14.52 16.11
N THR A 138 -6.77 14.99 15.39
CA THR A 138 -8.05 14.30 15.21
C THR A 138 -8.42 14.34 13.74
N ALA A 139 -8.77 13.17 13.21
CA ALA A 139 -9.22 12.99 11.85
C ALA A 139 -10.69 12.55 11.85
N GLU A 140 -11.40 12.88 10.78
CA GLU A 140 -12.77 12.43 10.54
C GLU A 140 -12.85 11.77 9.17
N LYS A 141 -13.66 10.73 9.05
CA LYS A 141 -14.02 10.15 7.76
C LYS A 141 -15.07 11.04 7.13
N THR A 142 -14.78 11.57 5.95
CA THR A 142 -15.81 12.23 5.15
C THR A 142 -16.76 11.14 4.69
N ALA A 143 -17.98 11.13 5.23
CA ALA A 143 -19.01 10.22 4.75
C ALA A 143 -19.12 10.44 3.24
N THR A 144 -18.80 9.40 2.46
CA THR A 144 -19.22 9.34 1.07
C THR A 144 -20.72 9.56 1.11
N GLU A 145 -21.20 10.69 0.60
CA GLU A 145 -22.63 10.87 0.37
C GLU A 145 -23.07 9.68 -0.47
N VAL A 146 -23.81 8.76 0.15
CA VAL A 146 -24.46 7.68 -0.55
C VAL A 146 -25.55 8.36 -1.36
N VAL A 147 -25.22 8.77 -2.57
CA VAL A 147 -26.22 9.18 -3.55
C VAL A 147 -26.93 7.89 -3.96
N GLU A 148 -28.06 7.60 -3.31
CA GLU A 148 -29.00 6.56 -3.71
C GLU A 148 -30.34 7.21 -4.08
N PRO A 149 -31.12 6.65 -5.02
CA PRO A 149 -30.76 6.11 -6.34
C PRO A 149 -31.34 6.96 -7.50
#